data_AF-A0A084SEB6-F1
#
_entry.id   AF-A0A084SEB6-F1
#
_cell.length_a   1.000
_cell.length_b   1.000
_cell.length_c   1.000
_cell.angle_alpha   90.00
_cell.angle_beta   90.00
_cell.angle_gamma   90.00
#
_symmetry.space_group_name_H-M   'P 1'
#
loop_
_entity.id
_entity.type
_entity.pdbx_description
1 polymer ?
#
loop_
_entity_poly.entity_id
_entity_poly.type
_entity_poly.pdbx_seq_one_letter_code
_entity_poly.pdbx_strand_id
1 'polypeptide(L)'
;MDVPASLHDFSLFQGGPFLLLRRRRRLLQPGRPPLLWRLLALTLLSWLPLLLLTLLGAGPAGLRAFLLDYHVHTQLLISLPVLIAAERYVDQRLSVAVRQLVTSELIEAGSLGALDAAAREAKRLRSQGFIEAGLLLFSYALSFLKRFSAQLPEWLFAKGGEQLSPAGTWYAAVSLPLFRFLVLWWLWRGAVWALFLFRVSRLPLALKPTHPDMTGGLRFLCVCQGSFAPIIFALACSSASAARRLNPVSPTEDPLRYASPLLALALVALVIVFGPLLPFWSPLVKAKRRGELQFSALAAQHSRDFERRWFAGQARLPLLGAPEFSSLADLGTAFEVTHRMRFFPWSRWPFLLVAAAAMAPMVPLLILNRQFLSLLLQLVQYLL
;
A
#
# COMPACT_ATOMS: atom_id res chain seq x y z
N MET A 1 -20.54 17.80 -14.90
CA MET A 1 -20.70 16.40 -15.35
C MET A 1 -21.38 15.63 -14.25
N ASP A 2 -22.50 14.97 -14.52
CA ASP A 2 -23.14 14.11 -13.52
C ASP A 2 -22.25 12.91 -13.25
N VAL A 3 -21.69 12.84 -12.05
CA VAL A 3 -20.79 11.76 -11.65
C VAL A 3 -21.65 10.52 -11.32
N PRO A 4 -21.45 9.37 -12.00
CA PRO A 4 -22.16 8.13 -11.69
C PRO A 4 -22.05 7.77 -10.20
N ALA A 5 -23.16 7.36 -9.59
CA ALA A 5 -23.22 6.99 -8.16
C ALA A 5 -22.21 5.90 -7.78
N SER A 6 -21.85 5.03 -8.71
CA SER A 6 -20.83 3.98 -8.54
C SER A 6 -19.42 4.53 -8.26
N LEU A 7 -19.07 5.69 -8.81
CA LEU A 7 -17.78 6.36 -8.63
C LEU A 7 -17.77 7.19 -7.35
N HIS A 8 -18.91 7.81 -7.03
CA HIS A 8 -19.11 8.48 -5.74
C HIS A 8 -18.99 7.47 -4.59
N ASP A 9 -19.70 6.35 -4.67
CA ASP A 9 -19.69 5.32 -3.63
C ASP A 9 -18.61 4.27 -3.87
N PHE A 10 -17.52 4.62 -4.55
CA PHE A 10 -16.44 3.67 -4.77
C PHE A 10 -15.81 3.27 -3.44
N SER A 11 -15.87 1.98 -3.13
CA SER A 11 -15.28 1.38 -1.94
C SER A 11 -14.92 -0.07 -2.26
N LEU A 12 -13.61 -0.35 -2.16
CA LEU A 12 -13.05 -1.69 -2.34
C LEU A 12 -13.01 -2.48 -1.02
N PHE A 13 -13.43 -1.88 0.08
CA PHE A 13 -13.42 -2.52 1.39
C PHE A 13 -14.81 -2.55 2.06
N GLN A 14 -15.85 -1.99 1.41
CA GLN A 14 -17.23 -2.03 1.90
C GLN A 14 -17.80 -3.46 2.02
N GLY A 15 -17.69 -4.08 3.19
CA GLY A 15 -18.23 -5.42 3.44
C GLY A 15 -17.44 -6.25 4.45
N GLY A 16 -16.17 -5.86 4.69
CA GLY A 16 -15.25 -6.58 5.58
C GLY A 16 -14.87 -7.98 5.06
N PRO A 17 -13.87 -8.62 5.67
CA PRO A 17 -13.42 -9.98 5.33
C PRO A 17 -14.43 -11.08 5.74
N PHE A 18 -15.59 -10.74 6.29
CA PHE A 18 -16.60 -11.68 6.80
C PHE A 18 -17.96 -11.48 6.13
N LEU A 19 -17.95 -11.18 4.83
CA LEU A 19 -19.16 -10.89 4.06
C LEU A 19 -20.13 -12.09 4.04
N LEU A 20 -19.59 -13.32 4.13
CA LEU A 20 -20.34 -14.58 4.27
C LEU A 20 -21.14 -14.67 5.58
N LEU A 21 -20.53 -14.32 6.73
CA LEU A 21 -21.21 -14.29 8.03
C LEU A 21 -22.33 -13.24 8.08
N ARG A 22 -22.20 -12.18 7.27
CA ARG A 22 -23.13 -11.05 7.28
C ARG A 22 -24.35 -11.23 6.37
N ARG A 23 -24.29 -12.10 5.34
CA ARG A 23 -25.49 -12.45 4.53
C ARG A 23 -26.56 -13.16 5.38
N ARG A 24 -26.19 -13.95 6.40
CA ARG A 24 -27.16 -14.54 7.36
C ARG A 24 -27.73 -13.53 8.37
N ARG A 25 -27.03 -12.42 8.66
CA ARG A 25 -27.46 -11.39 9.62
C ARG A 25 -28.16 -10.17 9.00
N ARG A 26 -28.45 -10.18 7.68
CA ARG A 26 -29.22 -9.11 7.01
C ARG A 26 -30.67 -8.97 7.48
N LEU A 27 -31.15 -9.84 8.37
CA LEU A 27 -32.46 -9.73 9.01
C LEU A 27 -32.45 -8.85 10.28
N LEU A 28 -31.29 -8.42 10.80
CA LEU A 28 -31.18 -7.65 12.04
C LEU A 28 -30.35 -6.36 11.83
N GLN A 29 -31.05 -5.32 11.37
CA GLN A 29 -30.75 -3.87 11.46
C GLN A 29 -29.49 -3.23 10.82
N PRO A 30 -29.56 -1.91 10.48
CA PRO A 30 -28.53 -1.17 9.77
C PRO A 30 -27.60 -0.42 10.72
N GLY A 31 -26.41 -0.98 10.94
CA GLY A 31 -25.31 -0.31 11.61
C GLY A 31 -24.10 -1.22 11.61
N ARG A 32 -22.96 -0.77 11.06
CA ARG A 32 -21.73 -1.53 11.23
C ARG A 32 -21.35 -1.47 12.71
N PRO A 33 -20.94 -2.57 13.37
CA PRO A 33 -20.28 -2.43 14.66
C PRO A 33 -19.08 -1.47 14.46
N PRO A 34 -18.84 -0.54 15.39
CA PRO A 34 -17.76 0.42 15.26
C PRO A 34 -16.42 -0.32 15.04
N LEU A 35 -15.53 0.26 14.23
CA LEU A 35 -14.22 -0.33 13.89
C LEU A 35 -13.48 -0.85 15.13
N LEU A 36 -13.57 -0.09 16.21
CA LEU A 36 -12.97 -0.40 17.51
C LEU A 36 -13.50 -1.73 18.10
N TRP A 37 -14.80 -2.00 18.01
CA TRP A 37 -15.37 -3.27 18.48
C TRP A 37 -14.88 -4.46 17.64
N ARG A 38 -14.81 -4.32 16.31
CA ARG A 38 -14.29 -5.39 15.43
C ARG A 38 -12.83 -5.68 15.72
N LEU A 39 -12.02 -4.63 15.89
CA LEU A 39 -10.61 -4.72 16.22
C LEU A 39 -10.44 -5.45 17.56
N LEU A 40 -11.07 -4.97 18.63
CA LEU A 40 -11.00 -5.60 19.95
C LEU A 40 -11.50 -7.04 19.92
N ALA A 41 -12.66 -7.31 19.33
CA ALA A 41 -13.24 -8.65 19.30
C ALA A 41 -12.34 -9.66 18.58
N LEU A 42 -11.78 -9.31 17.41
CA LEU A 42 -10.93 -10.24 16.65
C LEU A 42 -9.55 -10.41 17.29
N THR A 43 -8.96 -9.34 17.80
CA THR A 43 -7.70 -9.39 18.54
C THR A 43 -7.85 -10.22 19.81
N LEU A 44 -8.86 -9.96 20.63
CA LEU A 44 -9.13 -10.72 21.86
C LEU A 44 -9.49 -12.17 21.54
N LEU A 45 -10.32 -12.45 20.53
CA LEU A 45 -10.64 -13.81 20.11
C LEU A 45 -9.39 -14.60 19.69
N SER A 46 -8.43 -13.94 19.03
CA SER A 46 -7.18 -14.57 18.61
C SER A 46 -6.21 -14.80 19.77
N TRP A 47 -6.12 -13.89 20.75
CA TRP A 47 -5.08 -13.91 21.76
C TRP A 47 -5.55 -14.40 23.14
N LEU A 48 -6.72 -13.98 23.61
CA LEU A 48 -7.19 -14.27 24.98
C LEU A 48 -7.35 -15.78 25.26
N PRO A 49 -7.93 -16.60 24.36
CA PRO A 49 -8.02 -18.03 24.59
C PRO A 49 -6.64 -18.71 24.70
N LEU A 50 -5.62 -18.21 23.99
CA LEU A 50 -4.26 -18.74 24.12
C LEU A 50 -3.71 -18.53 25.53
N LEU A 51 -3.90 -17.33 26.09
CA LEU A 51 -3.49 -17.04 27.46
C LEU A 51 -4.24 -17.93 28.47
N LEU A 52 -5.55 -18.06 28.34
CA LEU A 52 -6.36 -18.87 29.27
C LEU A 52 -5.99 -20.37 29.18
N LEU A 53 -5.85 -20.91 27.96
CA LEU A 53 -5.51 -22.31 27.76
C LEU A 53 -4.07 -22.64 28.20
N THR A 54 -3.12 -21.71 28.05
CA THR A 54 -1.77 -21.88 28.57
C THR A 54 -1.72 -21.83 30.09
N LEU A 55 -2.47 -20.91 30.72
CA LEU A 55 -2.59 -20.83 32.18
C LEU A 55 -3.17 -22.11 32.79
N LEU A 56 -4.20 -22.69 32.16
CA LEU A 56 -4.89 -23.86 32.66
C LEU A 56 -4.16 -25.18 32.38
N GLY A 57 -3.43 -25.27 31.26
CA GLY A 57 -2.89 -26.55 30.76
C GLY A 57 -1.37 -26.70 30.79
N ALA A 58 -0.59 -25.62 30.73
CA ALA A 58 0.85 -25.70 30.48
C ALA A 58 1.73 -25.51 31.74
N GLY A 59 1.14 -25.11 32.87
CA GLY A 59 1.85 -24.85 34.13
C GLY A 59 2.77 -23.62 34.07
N PRO A 60 3.56 -23.35 35.13
CA PRO A 60 4.38 -22.13 35.23
C PRO A 60 5.47 -22.01 34.15
N ALA A 61 6.10 -23.13 33.78
CA ALA A 61 7.12 -23.17 32.73
C ALA A 61 6.52 -22.88 31.35
N GLY A 62 5.37 -23.47 31.02
CA GLY A 62 4.65 -23.21 29.78
C GLY A 62 4.13 -21.77 29.68
N LEU A 63 3.65 -21.19 30.78
CA LEU A 63 3.26 -19.78 30.84
C LEU A 63 4.47 -18.86 30.56
N ARG A 64 5.63 -19.14 31.17
CA ARG A 64 6.86 -18.38 30.91
C ARG A 64 7.29 -18.50 29.45
N ALA A 65 7.22 -19.69 28.87
CA ALA A 65 7.53 -19.92 27.46
C ALA A 65 6.56 -19.16 26.53
N PHE A 66 5.27 -19.09 26.87
CA PHE A 66 4.29 -18.29 26.14
C PHE A 66 4.62 -16.80 26.21
N LEU A 67 4.83 -16.25 27.41
CA LEU A 67 5.11 -14.82 27.59
C LEU A 67 6.39 -14.35 26.90
N LEU A 68 7.40 -15.23 26.79
CA LEU A 68 8.66 -14.95 26.08
C LEU A 68 8.55 -15.15 24.56
N ASP A 69 7.42 -15.65 24.06
CA ASP A 69 7.19 -15.86 22.64
C ASP A 69 6.76 -14.56 21.95
N TYR A 70 7.73 -13.70 21.67
CA TYR A 70 7.51 -12.40 21.03
C TYR A 70 6.80 -12.49 19.68
N HIS A 71 6.90 -13.62 18.97
CA HIS A 71 6.30 -13.78 17.65
C HIS A 71 4.78 -13.80 17.72
N VAL A 72 4.19 -14.60 18.60
CA VAL A 72 2.73 -14.66 18.73
C VAL A 72 2.16 -13.33 19.20
N HIS A 73 2.83 -12.70 20.17
CA HIS A 73 2.43 -11.39 20.68
C HIS A 73 2.48 -10.32 19.58
N THR A 74 3.58 -10.22 18.85
CA THR A 74 3.71 -9.25 17.75
C THR A 74 2.68 -9.51 16.65
N GLN A 75 2.50 -10.77 16.26
CA GLN A 75 1.57 -11.11 15.19
C GLN A 75 0.10 -10.81 15.56
N LEU A 76 -0.34 -11.17 16.77
CA LEU A 76 -1.74 -11.08 17.18
C LEU A 76 -2.10 -9.72 17.81
N LEU A 77 -1.18 -9.08 18.53
CA LEU A 77 -1.43 -7.82 19.24
C LEU A 77 -0.96 -6.58 18.47
N ILE A 78 -0.10 -6.72 17.46
CA ILE A 78 0.36 -5.60 16.62
C ILE A 78 -0.09 -5.79 15.17
N SER A 79 0.36 -6.85 14.51
CA SER A 79 0.10 -7.02 13.07
C SER A 79 -1.39 -7.17 12.75
N LEU A 80 -2.09 -8.06 13.45
CA LEU A 80 -3.53 -8.30 13.25
C LEU A 80 -4.40 -7.04 13.44
N PRO A 81 -4.32 -6.28 14.56
CA PRO A 81 -5.12 -5.08 14.72
C PRO A 81 -4.77 -3.99 13.71
N VAL A 82 -3.50 -3.84 13.32
CA VAL A 82 -3.09 -2.90 12.26
C VAL A 82 -3.71 -3.29 10.92
N LEU A 83 -3.70 -4.58 10.55
CA LEU A 83 -4.36 -5.06 9.33
C LEU A 83 -5.87 -4.78 9.32
N ILE A 84 -6.54 -4.85 10.48
CA ILE A 84 -7.97 -4.52 10.59
C ILE A 84 -8.18 -3.00 10.52
N ALA A 85 -7.37 -2.21 11.23
CA ALA A 85 -7.47 -0.76 11.25
C ALA A 85 -7.21 -0.13 9.88
N ALA A 86 -6.27 -0.70 9.11
CA ALA A 86 -5.91 -0.25 7.77
C ALA A 86 -7.10 -0.30 6.78
N GLU A 87 -8.11 -1.14 7.03
CA GLU A 87 -9.28 -1.32 6.14
C GLU A 87 -9.94 0.02 5.81
N ARG A 88 -10.29 0.79 6.85
CA ARG A 88 -10.99 2.08 6.68
C ARG A 88 -10.09 3.14 6.06
N TYR A 89 -8.83 3.17 6.48
CA TYR A 89 -7.86 4.16 6.02
C TYR A 89 -7.59 4.03 4.52
N VAL A 90 -7.27 2.82 4.05
CA VAL A 90 -6.96 2.57 2.65
C VAL A 90 -8.20 2.76 1.77
N ASP A 91 -9.38 2.29 2.21
CA ASP A 91 -10.62 2.47 1.46
C ASP A 91 -10.98 3.92 1.20
N GLN A 92 -10.81 4.79 2.21
CA GLN A 92 -11.03 6.23 2.06
C GLN A 92 -10.08 6.83 1.02
N ARG A 93 -8.79 6.46 1.06
CA ARG A 93 -7.79 6.98 0.12
C ARG A 93 -8.06 6.52 -1.32
N LEU A 94 -8.48 5.27 -1.50
CA LEU A 94 -8.87 4.74 -2.81
C LEU A 94 -10.12 5.42 -3.36
N SER A 95 -11.14 5.66 -2.52
CA SER A 95 -12.34 6.40 -2.92
C SER A 95 -12.01 7.82 -3.38
N VAL A 96 -11.15 8.52 -2.62
CA VAL A 96 -10.65 9.85 -3.00
C VAL A 96 -9.89 9.80 -4.32
N ALA A 97 -9.02 8.81 -4.53
CA ALA A 97 -8.29 8.66 -5.78
C ALA A 97 -9.22 8.43 -6.98
N VAL A 98 -10.25 7.59 -6.84
CA VAL A 98 -11.24 7.36 -7.91
C VAL A 98 -12.06 8.61 -8.21
N ARG A 99 -12.44 9.38 -7.18
CA ARG A 99 -13.12 10.67 -7.38
C ARG A 99 -12.22 11.68 -8.08
N GLN A 100 -10.95 11.74 -7.70
CA GLN A 100 -9.98 12.65 -8.30
C GLN A 100 -9.85 12.42 -9.81
N LEU A 101 -9.89 11.16 -10.29
CA LEU A 101 -9.88 10.87 -11.74
C LEU A 101 -10.99 11.60 -12.50
N VAL A 102 -12.15 11.78 -11.87
CA VAL A 102 -13.31 12.47 -12.47
C VAL A 102 -13.22 13.98 -12.25
N THR A 103 -12.93 14.41 -11.02
CA THR A 103 -12.88 15.84 -10.66
C THR A 103 -11.78 16.60 -11.38
N SER A 104 -10.65 15.95 -11.68
CA SER A 104 -9.56 16.59 -12.44
C SER A 104 -9.70 16.43 -13.96
N GLU A 105 -10.86 15.96 -14.46
CA GLU A 105 -11.17 15.78 -15.88
C GLU A 105 -10.09 15.00 -16.65
N LEU A 106 -9.46 14.02 -15.99
CA LEU A 106 -8.42 13.20 -16.62
C LEU A 106 -9.01 12.18 -17.60
N ILE A 107 -10.32 12.01 -17.57
CA ILE A 107 -11.07 11.09 -18.42
C ILE A 107 -12.06 11.91 -19.22
N GLU A 108 -12.02 11.76 -20.54
CA GLU A 108 -12.95 12.42 -21.45
C GLU A 108 -14.40 12.01 -21.15
N ALA A 109 -15.36 12.92 -21.37
CA ALA A 109 -16.77 12.69 -21.08
C ALA A 109 -17.32 11.39 -21.72
N GLY A 110 -16.87 11.06 -22.94
CA GLY A 110 -17.26 9.84 -23.64
C GLY A 110 -16.76 8.54 -22.99
N SER A 111 -15.74 8.60 -22.13
CA SER A 111 -15.14 7.44 -21.47
C SER A 111 -15.59 7.25 -20.01
N LEU A 112 -16.47 8.13 -19.49
CA LEU A 112 -17.02 7.98 -18.14
C LEU A 112 -17.81 6.67 -17.96
N GLY A 113 -18.53 6.23 -19.00
CA GLY A 113 -19.24 4.94 -18.97
C GLY A 113 -18.29 3.75 -18.86
N ALA A 114 -17.12 3.81 -19.51
CA ALA A 114 -16.10 2.77 -19.42
C ALA A 114 -15.41 2.77 -18.04
N LEU A 115 -15.16 3.94 -17.45
CA LEU A 115 -14.67 4.04 -16.07
C LEU A 115 -15.67 3.45 -15.08
N ASP A 116 -16.95 3.79 -15.21
CA ASP A 116 -18.03 3.23 -14.39
C ASP A 116 -18.10 1.70 -14.53
N ALA A 117 -18.02 1.16 -15.75
CA ALA A 117 -17.98 -0.28 -15.98
C ALA A 117 -16.78 -0.95 -15.27
N ALA A 118 -15.59 -0.34 -15.35
CA ALA A 118 -14.40 -0.83 -14.64
C ALA A 118 -14.58 -0.78 -13.12
N ALA A 119 -15.21 0.28 -12.59
CA ALA A 119 -15.51 0.41 -11.17
C ALA A 119 -16.54 -0.63 -10.69
N ARG A 120 -17.60 -0.88 -11.47
CA ARG A 120 -18.61 -1.91 -11.21
C ARG A 120 -18.00 -3.30 -11.26
N GLU A 121 -17.12 -3.58 -12.21
CA GLU A 121 -16.41 -4.85 -12.30
C GLU A 121 -15.48 -5.06 -11.10
N ALA A 122 -14.72 -4.05 -10.69
CA ALA A 122 -13.88 -4.12 -9.50
C ALA A 122 -14.72 -4.41 -8.23
N LYS A 123 -15.86 -3.72 -8.07
CA LYS A 123 -16.83 -3.98 -7.01
C LYS A 123 -17.37 -5.41 -7.07
N ARG A 124 -17.71 -5.91 -8.27
CA ARG A 124 -18.19 -7.27 -8.51
C ARG A 124 -17.15 -8.30 -8.07
N LEU A 125 -15.93 -8.23 -8.59
CA LEU A 125 -14.83 -9.14 -8.28
C LEU A 125 -14.56 -9.20 -6.78
N ARG A 126 -14.59 -8.05 -6.12
CA ARG A 126 -14.41 -8.00 -4.67
C ARG A 126 -15.57 -8.69 -3.92
N SER A 127 -16.80 -8.61 -4.41
CA SER A 127 -18.02 -9.07 -3.72
C SER A 127 -18.33 -10.55 -3.92
N GLN A 128 -17.50 -11.28 -4.66
CA GLN A 128 -17.68 -12.71 -4.91
C GLN A 128 -17.36 -13.52 -3.64
N GLY A 129 -18.41 -14.03 -2.98
CA GLY A 129 -18.27 -14.83 -1.76
C GLY A 129 -17.49 -16.13 -1.96
N PHE A 130 -17.47 -16.69 -3.18
CA PHE A 130 -16.66 -17.86 -3.50
C PHE A 130 -15.16 -17.60 -3.36
N ILE A 131 -14.71 -16.40 -3.73
CA ILE A 131 -13.29 -16.02 -3.59
C ILE A 131 -12.95 -15.91 -2.10
N GLU A 132 -13.81 -15.26 -1.29
CA GLU A 132 -13.59 -15.18 0.16
C GLU A 132 -13.58 -16.57 0.82
N ALA A 133 -14.47 -17.48 0.41
CA ALA A 133 -14.47 -18.87 0.87
C ALA A 133 -13.20 -19.62 0.44
N GLY A 134 -12.74 -19.43 -0.80
CA GLY A 134 -11.50 -20.00 -1.31
C GLY A 134 -10.26 -19.50 -0.57
N LEU A 135 -10.18 -18.19 -0.27
CA LEU A 135 -9.11 -17.61 0.54
C LEU A 135 -9.12 -18.15 1.97
N LEU A 136 -10.30 -18.36 2.57
CA LEU A 136 -10.44 -18.97 3.88
C LEU A 136 -9.96 -20.42 3.86
N LEU A 137 -10.45 -21.23 2.91
CA LEU A 137 -10.01 -22.62 2.74
C LEU A 137 -8.49 -22.70 2.55
N PHE A 138 -7.93 -21.84 1.71
CA PHE A 138 -6.50 -21.78 1.46
C PHE A 138 -5.71 -21.37 2.71
N SER A 139 -6.23 -20.44 3.52
CA SER A 139 -5.62 -20.05 4.80
C SER A 139 -5.54 -21.22 5.80
N TYR A 140 -6.57 -22.08 5.83
CA TYR A 140 -6.58 -23.31 6.63
C TYR A 140 -5.61 -24.34 6.05
N ALA A 141 -5.61 -24.56 4.73
CA ALA A 141 -4.70 -25.49 4.07
C ALA A 141 -3.23 -25.15 4.39
N LEU A 142 -2.84 -23.88 4.26
CA LEU A 142 -1.50 -23.40 4.64
C LEU A 142 -1.17 -23.67 6.13
N SER A 143 -2.18 -23.69 7.00
CA SER A 143 -2.02 -23.86 8.46
C SER A 143 -1.78 -25.31 8.85
N PHE A 144 -2.37 -26.25 8.12
CA PHE A 144 -2.14 -27.67 8.31
C PHE A 144 -0.94 -28.21 7.52
N LEU A 145 -0.60 -27.61 6.37
CA LEU A 145 0.59 -27.97 5.58
C LEU A 145 1.91 -27.64 6.30
N LYS A 146 1.91 -26.61 7.15
CA LYS A 146 3.09 -26.24 7.92
C LYS A 146 3.27 -27.24 9.07
N ARG A 147 4.11 -28.25 8.87
CA ARG A 147 4.54 -29.16 9.93
C ARG A 147 5.21 -28.32 11.01
N PHE A 148 4.56 -28.16 12.17
CA PHE A 148 5.18 -27.55 13.33
C PHE A 148 6.36 -28.45 13.72
N SER A 149 7.60 -27.97 13.55
CA SER A 149 8.80 -28.74 13.90
C SER A 149 9.00 -28.76 15.42
N ALA A 150 9.64 -29.80 15.94
CA ALA A 150 9.88 -30.01 17.38
C ALA A 150 10.76 -28.94 18.07
N GLN A 151 11.24 -27.93 17.34
CA GLN A 151 12.00 -26.79 17.87
C GLN A 151 11.11 -25.61 18.31
N LEU A 152 9.79 -25.80 18.37
CA LEU A 152 8.85 -24.74 18.76
C LEU A 152 8.61 -24.74 20.28
N PRO A 153 8.18 -23.60 20.86
CA PRO A 153 8.11 -23.41 22.31
C PRO A 153 7.20 -24.40 23.04
N GLU A 154 7.53 -24.70 24.30
CA GLU A 154 6.84 -25.69 25.15
C GLU A 154 5.33 -25.44 25.32
N TRP A 155 4.84 -24.21 25.16
CA TRP A 155 3.41 -23.92 25.25
C TRP A 155 2.61 -24.44 24.04
N LEU A 156 3.28 -24.70 22.90
CA LEU A 156 2.64 -25.12 21.65
C LEU A 156 2.40 -26.65 21.60
N PHE A 157 3.27 -27.42 22.26
CA PHE A 157 3.19 -28.88 22.31
C PHE A 157 2.83 -29.37 23.71
N ALA A 158 2.12 -30.48 23.79
CA ALA A 158 1.90 -31.18 25.05
C ALA A 158 3.21 -31.78 25.57
N LYS A 159 3.30 -32.03 26.88
CA LYS A 159 4.43 -32.75 27.49
C LYS A 159 4.57 -34.11 26.78
N GLY A 160 5.71 -34.32 26.10
CA GLY A 160 5.94 -35.47 25.23
C GLY A 160 6.18 -35.12 23.75
N GLY A 161 5.92 -33.88 23.32
CA GLY A 161 6.38 -33.33 22.04
C GLY A 161 5.64 -33.82 20.77
N GLU A 162 4.82 -34.86 20.86
CA GLU A 162 4.15 -35.46 19.69
C GLU A 162 2.77 -34.84 19.37
N GLN A 163 2.07 -34.30 20.38
CA GLN A 163 0.73 -33.73 20.23
C GLN A 163 0.72 -32.23 20.51
N LEU A 164 -0.11 -31.48 19.78
CA LEU A 164 -0.34 -30.06 20.05
C LEU A 164 -1.03 -29.89 21.42
N SER A 165 -0.57 -28.94 22.21
CA SER A 165 -1.26 -28.56 23.45
C SER A 165 -2.63 -27.96 23.12
N PRO A 166 -3.57 -27.87 24.08
CA PRO A 166 -4.84 -27.16 23.86
C PRO A 166 -4.67 -25.72 23.36
N ALA A 167 -3.62 -25.03 23.82
CA ALA A 167 -3.28 -23.70 23.32
C ALA A 167 -2.72 -23.74 21.89
N GLY A 168 -1.89 -24.73 21.57
CA GLY A 168 -1.35 -24.94 20.23
C GLY A 168 -2.41 -25.32 19.20
N THR A 169 -3.40 -26.13 19.58
CA THR A 169 -4.53 -26.46 18.71
C THR A 169 -5.39 -25.23 18.43
N TRP A 170 -5.67 -24.38 19.43
CA TRP A 170 -6.36 -23.10 19.21
C TRP A 170 -5.56 -22.16 18.29
N TYR A 171 -4.25 -22.08 18.49
CA TYR A 171 -3.38 -21.27 17.64
C TYR A 171 -3.43 -21.74 16.18
N ALA A 172 -3.31 -23.05 15.95
CA ALA A 172 -3.32 -23.64 14.61
C ALA A 172 -4.70 -23.61 13.94
N ALA A 173 -5.80 -23.75 14.70
CA ALA A 173 -7.16 -23.84 14.17
C ALA A 173 -7.85 -22.48 14.01
N VAL A 174 -7.51 -21.47 14.82
CA VAL A 174 -8.21 -20.18 14.84
C VAL A 174 -7.25 -19.04 14.55
N SER A 175 -6.21 -18.88 15.36
CA SER A 175 -5.39 -17.66 15.37
C SER A 175 -4.57 -17.50 14.08
N LEU A 176 -3.90 -18.57 13.66
CA LEU A 176 -3.03 -18.58 12.49
C LEU A 176 -3.82 -18.54 11.15
N PRO A 177 -4.91 -19.33 10.97
CA PRO A 177 -5.77 -19.19 9.79
C PRO A 177 -6.39 -17.81 9.68
N LEU A 178 -6.86 -17.22 10.80
CA LEU A 178 -7.43 -15.87 10.82
C LEU A 178 -6.43 -14.82 10.32
N PHE A 179 -5.20 -14.84 10.84
CA PHE A 179 -4.15 -13.93 10.41
C PHE A 179 -3.84 -14.10 8.91
N ARG A 180 -3.65 -15.34 8.45
CA ARG A 180 -3.33 -15.64 7.04
C ARG A 180 -4.45 -15.26 6.09
N PHE A 181 -5.69 -15.52 6.50
CA PHE A 181 -6.86 -15.10 5.76
C PHE A 181 -6.88 -13.59 5.56
N LEU A 182 -6.59 -12.80 6.60
CA LEU A 182 -6.51 -11.33 6.48
C LEU A 182 -5.40 -10.89 5.51
N VAL A 183 -4.22 -11.51 5.57
CA VAL A 183 -3.12 -11.20 4.64
C VAL A 183 -3.52 -11.53 3.19
N LEU A 184 -4.04 -12.73 2.95
CA LEU A 184 -4.52 -13.17 1.63
C LEU A 184 -5.65 -12.28 1.12
N TRP A 185 -6.55 -11.86 2.01
CA TRP A 185 -7.62 -10.92 1.71
C TRP A 185 -7.06 -9.56 1.28
N TRP A 186 -6.07 -9.02 1.99
CA TRP A 186 -5.39 -7.78 1.59
C TRP A 186 -4.70 -7.90 0.23
N LEU A 187 -4.02 -9.02 -0.03
CA LEU A 187 -3.41 -9.29 -1.33
C LEU A 187 -4.45 -9.34 -2.45
N TRP A 188 -5.59 -10.00 -2.22
CA TRP A 188 -6.70 -10.03 -3.18
C TRP A 188 -7.27 -8.63 -3.43
N ARG A 189 -7.47 -7.82 -2.38
CA ARG A 189 -7.94 -6.43 -2.54
C ARG A 189 -6.94 -5.57 -3.31
N GLY A 190 -5.65 -5.73 -3.05
CA GLY A 190 -4.57 -5.12 -3.83
C GLY A 190 -4.61 -5.54 -5.30
N ALA A 191 -4.83 -6.83 -5.58
CA ALA A 191 -4.98 -7.34 -6.94
C ALA A 191 -6.19 -6.74 -7.67
N VAL A 192 -7.35 -6.65 -7.01
CA VAL A 192 -8.55 -5.99 -7.57
C VAL A 192 -8.27 -4.51 -7.88
N TRP A 193 -7.57 -3.81 -6.98
CA TRP A 193 -7.14 -2.42 -7.22
C TRP A 193 -6.18 -2.31 -8.41
N ALA A 194 -5.22 -3.23 -8.52
CA ALA A 194 -4.29 -3.28 -9.65
C ALA A 194 -4.99 -3.52 -10.98
N LEU A 195 -5.96 -4.45 -11.01
CA LEU A 195 -6.78 -4.73 -12.19
C LEU A 195 -7.67 -3.54 -12.57
N PHE A 196 -8.17 -2.78 -11.59
CA PHE A 196 -8.89 -1.54 -11.84
C PHE A 196 -7.97 -0.49 -12.47
N LEU A 197 -6.80 -0.24 -11.88
CA LEU A 197 -5.81 0.70 -12.41
C LEU A 197 -5.32 0.34 -13.81
N PHE A 198 -5.11 -0.95 -14.08
CA PHE A 198 -4.77 -1.45 -15.41
C PHE A 198 -5.88 -1.16 -16.44
N ARG A 199 -7.16 -1.30 -16.07
CA ARG A 199 -8.27 -0.92 -16.95
C ARG A 199 -8.30 0.59 -17.18
N VAL A 200 -8.11 1.39 -16.12
CA VAL A 200 -8.07 2.86 -16.22
C VAL A 200 -6.94 3.33 -17.12
N SER A 201 -5.76 2.72 -17.05
CA SER A 201 -4.62 3.10 -17.89
C SER A 201 -4.83 2.83 -19.40
N ARG A 202 -5.85 2.03 -19.75
CA ARG A 202 -6.22 1.72 -21.15
C ARG A 202 -7.29 2.67 -21.70
N LEU A 203 -7.91 3.48 -20.84
CA LEU A 203 -8.87 4.50 -21.28
C LEU A 203 -8.12 5.68 -21.95
N PRO A 204 -8.78 6.45 -22.82
CA PRO A 204 -8.21 7.68 -23.34
C PRO A 204 -8.11 8.70 -22.20
N LEU A 205 -6.91 8.86 -21.67
CA LEU A 205 -6.60 9.80 -20.59
C LEU A 205 -6.23 11.16 -21.18
N ALA A 206 -6.92 12.21 -20.74
CA ALA A 206 -6.66 13.60 -21.08
C ALA A 206 -5.50 14.18 -20.24
N LEU A 207 -4.31 13.59 -20.37
CA LEU A 207 -3.12 14.03 -19.64
C LEU A 207 -2.62 15.38 -20.16
N LYS A 208 -2.49 16.35 -19.27
CA LYS A 208 -2.00 17.70 -19.60
C LYS A 208 -0.49 17.80 -19.33
N PRO A 209 0.37 17.99 -20.35
CA PRO A 209 1.82 18.05 -20.15
C PRO A 209 2.29 19.23 -19.29
N THR A 210 1.52 20.32 -19.27
CA THR A 210 1.75 21.53 -18.47
C THR A 210 1.28 21.43 -17.02
N HIS A 211 0.79 20.27 -16.59
CA HIS A 211 0.29 20.10 -15.23
C HIS A 211 1.44 20.24 -14.20
N PRO A 212 1.27 21.02 -13.11
CA PRO A 212 2.34 21.35 -12.17
C PRO A 212 2.89 20.15 -11.37
N ASP A 213 2.22 19.01 -11.41
CA ASP A 213 2.67 17.78 -10.74
C ASP A 213 3.78 17.01 -11.48
N MET A 214 4.15 17.44 -12.70
CA MET A 214 5.11 16.79 -13.59
C MET A 214 4.72 15.35 -13.99
N THR A 215 3.47 14.93 -13.77
CA THR A 215 2.96 13.59 -14.09
C THR A 215 1.60 13.64 -14.77
N GLY A 216 1.32 14.75 -15.48
CA GLY A 216 0.08 14.91 -16.25
C GLY A 216 -1.20 14.85 -15.42
N GLY A 217 -1.13 15.16 -14.12
CA GLY A 217 -2.24 15.08 -13.18
C GLY A 217 -2.38 13.75 -12.43
N LEU A 218 -1.53 12.74 -12.70
CA LEU A 218 -1.64 11.39 -12.10
C LEU A 218 -0.90 11.23 -10.76
N ARG A 219 -0.26 12.27 -10.21
CA ARG A 219 0.58 12.14 -9.00
C ARG A 219 -0.18 11.61 -7.79
N PHE A 220 -1.47 11.94 -7.67
CA PHE A 220 -2.30 11.49 -6.56
C PHE A 220 -2.41 9.96 -6.48
N LEU A 221 -2.27 9.23 -7.60
CA LEU A 221 -2.25 7.76 -7.60
C LEU A 221 -1.05 7.23 -6.83
N CYS A 222 0.13 7.84 -7.02
CA CYS A 222 1.33 7.50 -6.25
C CYS A 222 1.14 7.76 -4.75
N VAL A 223 0.51 8.89 -4.40
CA VAL A 223 0.16 9.22 -3.00
C VAL A 223 -0.82 8.19 -2.43
N CYS A 224 -1.80 7.76 -3.23
CA CYS A 224 -2.74 6.73 -2.84
C CYS A 224 -2.06 5.38 -2.59
N GLN A 225 -1.06 4.99 -3.39
CA GLN A 225 -0.28 3.78 -3.13
C GLN A 225 0.47 3.83 -1.79
N GLY A 226 0.93 5.01 -1.37
CA GLY A 226 1.52 5.20 -0.04
C GLY A 226 0.57 4.86 1.12
N SER A 227 -0.75 4.85 0.90
CA SER A 227 -1.72 4.48 1.94
C SER A 227 -1.64 3.01 2.38
N PHE A 228 -1.01 2.14 1.58
CA PHE A 228 -0.81 0.72 1.93
C PHE A 228 0.31 0.51 2.97
N ALA A 229 1.06 1.55 3.34
CA ALA A 229 2.17 1.46 4.29
C ALA A 229 1.83 0.78 5.65
N PRO A 230 0.66 1.00 6.29
CA PRO A 230 0.31 0.30 7.54
C PRO A 230 0.22 -1.22 7.38
N ILE A 231 -0.18 -1.71 6.21
CA ILE A 231 -0.23 -3.16 5.91
C ILE A 231 1.19 -3.70 5.83
N ILE A 232 2.08 -2.98 5.16
CA ILE A 232 3.49 -3.35 5.03
C ILE A 232 4.17 -3.35 6.41
N PHE A 233 3.86 -2.37 7.26
CA PHE A 233 4.30 -2.34 8.66
C PHE A 233 3.83 -3.59 9.43
N ALA A 234 2.55 -3.94 9.33
CA ALA A 234 2.02 -5.13 10.00
C ALA A 234 2.73 -6.42 9.55
N LEU A 235 2.96 -6.57 8.23
CA LEU A 235 3.70 -7.71 7.68
C LEU A 235 5.16 -7.69 8.14
N ALA A 236 5.80 -6.53 8.19
CA ALA A 236 7.16 -6.37 8.65
C ALA A 236 7.34 -6.76 10.11
N CYS A 237 6.45 -6.33 11.01
CA CYS A 237 6.46 -6.76 12.42
C CYS A 237 6.33 -8.28 12.55
N SER A 238 5.43 -8.89 11.78
CA SER A 238 5.26 -10.35 11.78
C SER A 238 6.50 -11.07 11.25
N SER A 239 7.12 -10.57 10.17
CA SER A 239 8.33 -11.13 9.57
C SER A 239 9.56 -10.96 10.47
N ALA A 240 9.72 -9.79 11.08
CA ALA A 240 10.79 -9.47 12.03
C ALA A 240 10.76 -10.42 13.24
N SER A 241 9.58 -10.60 13.81
CA SER A 241 9.40 -11.48 14.97
C SER A 241 9.53 -12.96 14.60
N ALA A 242 9.11 -13.37 13.39
CA ALA A 242 9.36 -14.71 12.87
C ALA A 242 10.86 -14.96 12.64
N ALA A 243 11.58 -13.99 12.07
CA ALA A 243 13.03 -14.08 11.87
C ALA A 243 13.76 -14.22 13.20
N ARG A 244 13.32 -13.51 14.26
CA ARG A 244 13.86 -13.67 15.62
C ARG A 244 13.56 -15.05 16.21
N ARG A 245 12.38 -15.60 15.99
CA ARG A 245 12.02 -16.95 16.47
C ARG A 245 12.88 -18.03 15.81
N LEU A 246 13.18 -17.89 14.52
CA LEU A 246 13.93 -18.90 13.75
C LEU A 246 15.45 -18.80 13.92
N ASN A 247 15.98 -17.66 14.36
CA ASN A 247 17.41 -17.46 14.54
C ASN A 247 17.74 -17.25 16.04
N PRO A 248 18.54 -18.13 16.66
CA PRO A 248 18.91 -18.01 18.07
C PRO A 248 19.84 -16.82 18.34
N VAL A 249 20.68 -16.47 17.36
CA VAL A 249 21.61 -15.32 17.38
C VAL A 249 20.87 -14.03 17.70
N SER A 250 21.43 -13.21 18.59
CA SER A 250 20.81 -11.94 18.97
C SER A 250 20.80 -10.99 17.77
N PRO A 251 19.72 -10.20 17.54
CA PRO A 251 19.71 -9.18 16.49
C PRO A 251 20.86 -8.17 16.60
N THR A 252 21.44 -8.01 17.79
CA THR A 252 22.61 -7.15 18.02
C THR A 252 23.92 -7.75 17.53
N GLU A 253 24.03 -9.07 17.48
CA GLU A 253 25.25 -9.81 17.08
C GLU A 253 25.37 -9.88 15.56
N ASP A 254 24.26 -10.13 14.86
CA ASP A 254 24.20 -10.14 13.39
C ASP A 254 23.00 -9.31 12.88
N PRO A 255 23.15 -7.97 12.80
CA PRO A 255 22.10 -7.08 12.32
C PRO A 255 21.71 -7.34 10.87
N LEU A 256 22.64 -7.79 10.02
CA LEU A 256 22.41 -8.00 8.59
C LEU A 256 21.47 -9.19 8.36
N ARG A 257 21.67 -10.28 9.10
CA ARG A 257 20.80 -11.46 9.03
C ARG A 257 19.39 -11.16 9.53
N TYR A 258 19.25 -10.27 10.53
CA TYR A 258 17.94 -9.78 10.97
C TYR A 258 17.30 -8.82 9.96
N ALA A 259 18.08 -7.97 9.30
CA ALA A 259 17.61 -7.01 8.31
C ALA A 259 17.20 -7.65 6.97
N SER A 260 17.86 -8.74 6.55
CA SER A 260 17.65 -9.34 5.23
C SER A 260 16.20 -9.73 4.90
N PRO A 261 15.40 -10.37 5.78
CA PRO A 261 13.99 -10.63 5.47
C PRO A 261 13.14 -9.35 5.38
N LEU A 262 13.51 -8.30 6.13
CA LEU A 262 12.82 -7.01 6.09
C LEU A 262 13.16 -6.23 4.81
N LEU A 263 14.42 -6.29 4.38
CA LEU A 263 14.85 -5.71 3.11
C LEU A 263 14.20 -6.43 1.92
N ALA A 264 14.16 -7.76 1.95
CA ALA A 264 13.44 -8.55 0.94
C ALA A 264 11.96 -8.19 0.91
N LEU A 265 11.31 -8.08 2.09
CA LEU A 265 9.93 -7.63 2.19
C LEU A 265 9.75 -6.21 1.66
N ALA A 266 10.67 -5.28 1.95
CA ALA A 266 10.60 -3.90 1.46
C ALA A 266 10.65 -3.85 -0.06
N LEU A 267 11.58 -4.57 -0.69
CA LEU A 267 11.70 -4.66 -2.15
C LEU A 267 10.43 -5.25 -2.79
N VAL A 268 9.93 -6.36 -2.25
CA VAL A 268 8.70 -7.00 -2.72
C VAL A 268 7.50 -6.07 -2.52
N ALA A 269 7.41 -5.38 -1.38
CA ALA A 269 6.34 -4.44 -1.08
C ALA A 269 6.33 -3.26 -2.06
N LEU A 270 7.50 -2.71 -2.41
CA LEU A 270 7.59 -1.65 -3.41
C LEU A 270 7.07 -2.11 -4.78
N VAL A 271 7.42 -3.34 -5.19
CA VAL A 271 6.92 -3.91 -6.45
C VAL A 271 5.41 -4.15 -6.39
N ILE A 272 4.89 -4.74 -5.31
CA ILE A 272 3.45 -5.05 -5.19
C ILE A 272 2.61 -3.77 -5.09
N VAL A 273 3.07 -2.77 -4.34
CA VAL A 273 2.32 -1.53 -4.08
C VAL A 273 2.39 -0.57 -5.28
N PHE A 274 3.55 -0.41 -5.92
CA PHE A 274 3.72 0.55 -7.01
C PHE A 274 3.68 -0.09 -8.41
N GLY A 275 3.86 -1.40 -8.53
CA GLY A 275 3.68 -2.16 -9.78
C GLY A 275 2.36 -1.89 -10.50
N PRO A 276 1.22 -1.74 -9.81
CA PRO A 276 -0.05 -1.33 -10.42
C PRO A 276 -0.03 -0.01 -11.20
N LEU A 277 0.98 0.83 -11.01
CA LEU A 277 1.14 2.09 -11.74
C LEU A 277 1.95 1.96 -13.05
N LEU A 278 2.66 0.84 -13.25
CA LEU A 278 3.46 0.60 -14.47
C LEU A 278 2.66 0.74 -15.77
N PRO A 279 1.39 0.31 -15.86
CA PRO A 279 0.59 0.47 -17.08
C PRO A 279 0.39 1.93 -17.53
N PHE A 280 0.52 2.91 -16.62
CA PHE A 280 0.44 4.34 -16.95
C PHE A 280 1.68 4.90 -17.65
N TRP A 281 2.75 4.12 -17.77
CA TRP A 281 3.93 4.50 -18.55
C TRP A 281 3.57 4.91 -19.98
N SER A 282 2.77 4.09 -20.66
CA SER A 282 2.42 4.32 -22.07
C SER A 282 1.69 5.67 -22.31
N PRO A 283 0.58 5.99 -21.59
CA PRO A 283 -0.10 7.26 -21.78
C PRO A 283 0.78 8.46 -21.39
N LEU A 284 1.62 8.35 -20.34
CA LEU A 284 2.55 9.41 -19.94
C LEU A 284 3.60 9.71 -21.01
N VAL A 285 4.21 8.68 -21.60
CA VAL A 285 5.20 8.85 -22.69
C VAL A 285 4.55 9.51 -23.90
N LYS A 286 3.35 9.08 -24.29
CA LYS A 286 2.61 9.68 -25.41
C LYS A 286 2.29 11.15 -25.15
N ALA A 287 1.81 11.47 -23.95
CA ALA A 287 1.49 12.84 -23.54
C ALA A 287 2.73 13.73 -23.54
N LYS A 288 3.85 13.25 -22.98
CA LYS A 288 5.13 13.98 -22.99
C LYS A 288 5.64 14.24 -24.40
N ARG A 289 5.69 13.23 -25.27
CA ARG A 289 6.15 13.40 -26.66
C ARG A 289 5.31 14.41 -27.43
N ARG A 290 3.98 14.34 -27.29
CA ARG A 290 3.06 15.31 -27.91
C ARG A 290 3.29 16.72 -27.36
N GLY A 291 3.42 16.85 -26.05
CA GLY A 291 3.69 18.11 -25.38
C GLY A 291 5.01 18.74 -25.83
N GLU A 292 6.12 18.00 -25.77
CA GLU A 292 7.43 18.52 -26.16
C GLU A 292 7.45 19.02 -27.61
N LEU A 293 6.85 18.29 -28.55
CA LEU A 293 6.75 18.73 -29.95
C LEU A 293 5.94 20.02 -30.09
N GLN A 294 4.76 20.08 -29.48
CA GLN A 294 3.86 21.24 -29.60
C GLN A 294 4.44 22.48 -28.91
N PHE A 295 4.93 22.34 -27.68
CA PHE A 295 5.51 23.46 -26.93
C PHE A 295 6.87 23.89 -27.47
N SER A 296 7.68 22.99 -28.03
CA SER A 296 8.92 23.38 -28.71
C SER A 296 8.66 24.22 -29.96
N ALA A 297 7.66 23.85 -30.77
CA ALA A 297 7.28 24.63 -31.94
C ALA A 297 6.76 26.02 -31.55
N LEU A 298 5.90 26.07 -30.52
CA LEU A 298 5.37 27.33 -30.00
C LEU A 298 6.46 28.22 -29.41
N ALA A 299 7.40 27.65 -28.65
CA ALA A 299 8.56 28.37 -28.12
C ALA A 299 9.42 28.95 -29.24
N ALA A 300 9.75 28.15 -30.26
CA ALA A 300 10.55 28.61 -31.39
C ALA A 300 9.85 29.73 -32.18
N GLN A 301 8.52 29.66 -32.35
CA GLN A 301 7.77 30.75 -32.97
C GLN A 301 7.81 32.01 -32.10
N HIS A 302 7.48 31.90 -30.82
CA HIS A 302 7.44 33.03 -29.89
C HIS A 302 8.79 33.73 -29.75
N SER A 303 9.89 32.98 -29.63
CA SER A 303 11.25 33.55 -29.56
C SER A 303 11.63 34.29 -30.84
N ARG A 304 11.31 33.75 -32.03
CA ARG A 304 11.58 34.44 -33.31
C ARG A 304 10.80 35.75 -33.42
N ASP A 305 9.53 35.75 -33.03
CA ASP A 305 8.69 36.95 -33.08
C ASP A 305 9.17 38.00 -32.07
N PHE A 306 9.60 37.56 -30.88
CA PHE A 306 10.22 38.41 -29.88
C PHE A 306 11.52 39.04 -30.38
N GLU A 307 12.44 38.26 -30.94
CA GLU A 307 13.73 38.75 -31.44
C GLU A 307 13.57 39.74 -32.60
N ARG A 308 12.66 39.45 -33.55
CA ARG A 308 12.35 40.37 -34.65
C ARG A 308 11.87 41.73 -34.13
N ARG A 309 11.05 41.74 -33.08
CA ARG A 309 10.48 42.98 -32.55
C ARG A 309 11.50 43.78 -31.76
N TRP A 310 12.28 43.14 -30.90
CA TRP A 310 13.17 43.83 -29.95
C TRP A 310 14.62 43.98 -30.41
N PHE A 311 15.18 43.04 -31.19
CA PHE A 311 16.57 43.09 -31.63
C PHE A 311 16.75 43.54 -33.08
N ALA A 312 15.76 43.30 -33.97
CA ALA A 312 15.85 43.74 -35.37
C ALA A 312 15.42 45.22 -35.59
N GLY A 313 15.47 46.05 -34.55
CA GLY A 313 15.28 47.50 -34.64
C GLY A 313 13.84 48.00 -34.83
N GLN A 314 12.83 47.15 -34.61
CA GLN A 314 11.42 47.50 -34.81
C GLN A 314 10.72 48.11 -33.58
N ALA A 315 11.28 47.94 -32.38
CA ALA A 315 10.68 48.42 -31.13
C ALA A 315 10.97 49.91 -30.88
N ARG A 316 9.92 50.74 -30.90
CA ARG A 316 9.91 52.15 -30.41
C ARG A 316 9.20 52.32 -29.06
N LEU A 317 8.89 51.21 -28.38
CA LEU A 317 8.11 51.19 -27.13
C LEU A 317 9.03 51.20 -25.89
N PRO A 318 8.57 51.74 -24.75
CA PRO A 318 9.33 51.69 -23.50
C PRO A 318 9.58 50.22 -23.08
N LEU A 319 10.82 49.91 -22.72
CA LEU A 319 11.25 48.57 -22.30
C LEU A 319 10.57 48.12 -20.99
N LEU A 320 10.35 49.05 -20.06
CA LEU A 320 9.73 48.78 -18.77
C LEU A 320 8.21 48.61 -18.95
N GLY A 321 7.69 47.46 -18.54
CA GLY A 321 6.25 47.14 -18.58
C GLY A 321 5.78 46.46 -19.87
N ALA A 322 6.68 46.11 -20.78
CA ALA A 322 6.34 45.38 -21.99
C ALA A 322 5.85 43.94 -21.68
N PRO A 323 4.59 43.58 -22.02
CA PRO A 323 4.01 42.28 -21.67
C PRO A 323 4.73 41.09 -22.34
N GLU A 324 5.47 41.33 -23.41
CA GLU A 324 6.17 40.31 -24.18
C GLU A 324 7.29 39.62 -23.38
N PHE A 325 7.95 40.34 -22.45
CA PHE A 325 8.97 39.73 -21.57
C PHE A 325 8.34 38.75 -20.56
N SER A 326 7.18 39.11 -20.00
CA SER A 326 6.42 38.20 -19.13
C SER A 326 5.93 36.98 -19.90
N SER A 327 5.33 37.19 -21.07
CA SER A 327 4.85 36.12 -21.95
C SER A 327 5.97 35.13 -22.31
N LEU A 328 7.18 35.62 -22.61
CA LEU A 328 8.32 34.76 -22.91
C LEU A 328 8.74 33.92 -21.69
N ALA A 329 8.74 34.51 -20.50
CA ALA A 329 9.05 33.80 -19.25
C ALA A 329 7.97 32.76 -18.89
N ASP A 330 6.69 33.10 -19.06
CA ASP A 330 5.55 32.23 -18.81
C ASP A 330 5.56 31.01 -19.75
N LEU A 331 5.86 31.25 -21.04
CA LEU A 331 6.02 30.19 -22.02
C LEU A 331 7.23 29.30 -21.70
N GLY A 332 8.35 29.90 -21.30
CA GLY A 332 9.54 29.18 -20.84
C GLY A 332 9.23 28.26 -19.66
N THR A 333 8.45 28.76 -18.69
CA THR A 333 8.00 27.98 -17.53
C THR A 333 7.10 26.81 -17.95
N ALA A 334 6.13 27.05 -18.85
CA ALA A 334 5.24 25.99 -19.36
C ALA A 334 6.01 24.91 -20.16
N PHE A 335 7.00 25.33 -20.95
CA PHE A 335 7.90 24.42 -21.66
C PHE A 335 8.75 23.61 -20.69
N GLU A 336 9.32 24.23 -19.66
CA GLU A 336 10.13 23.54 -18.65
C GLU A 336 9.32 22.49 -17.88
N VAL A 337 8.07 22.78 -17.51
CA VAL A 337 7.17 21.81 -16.88
C VAL A 337 6.91 20.62 -17.81
N THR A 338 6.63 20.90 -19.08
CA THR A 338 6.40 19.85 -20.09
C THR A 338 7.65 19.00 -20.30
N HIS A 339 8.82 19.63 -20.38
CA HIS A 339 10.10 18.95 -20.56
C HIS A 339 10.49 18.12 -19.33
N ARG A 340 10.17 18.59 -18.12
CA ARG A 340 10.41 17.86 -16.85
C ARG A 340 9.33 16.81 -16.55
N MET A 341 8.30 16.66 -17.40
CA MET A 341 7.28 15.63 -17.23
C MET A 341 7.92 14.24 -17.15
N ARG A 342 7.45 13.45 -16.18
CA ARG A 342 7.97 12.13 -15.85
C ARG A 342 7.24 11.04 -16.62
N PHE A 343 7.97 9.97 -16.95
CA PHE A 343 7.42 8.80 -17.64
C PHE A 343 6.69 7.82 -16.71
N PHE A 344 6.86 7.97 -15.40
CA PHE A 344 6.20 7.15 -14.39
C PHE A 344 5.61 8.05 -13.30
N PRO A 345 4.43 7.73 -12.72
CA PRO A 345 3.87 8.44 -11.58
C PRO A 345 4.72 8.21 -10.33
N TRP A 346 5.85 8.90 -10.26
CA TRP A 346 6.86 8.77 -9.20
C TRP A 346 6.77 9.92 -8.21
N SER A 347 6.87 9.61 -6.93
CA SER A 347 7.13 10.59 -5.88
C SER A 347 7.98 9.99 -4.77
N ARG A 348 9.00 10.71 -4.28
CA ARG A 348 9.89 10.20 -3.24
C ARG A 348 9.17 9.84 -1.94
N TRP A 349 8.16 10.63 -1.54
CA TRP A 349 7.53 10.50 -0.23
C TRP A 349 6.74 9.19 -0.06
N PRO A 350 5.84 8.76 -0.98
CA PRO A 350 5.15 7.48 -0.84
C PRO A 350 6.09 6.27 -0.86
N PHE A 351 7.14 6.30 -1.68
CA PHE A 351 8.13 5.23 -1.74
C PHE A 351 8.90 5.11 -0.42
N LEU A 352 9.40 6.24 0.09
CA LEU A 352 10.06 6.31 1.39
C LEU A 352 9.12 5.88 2.52
N LEU A 353 7.84 6.24 2.46
CA LEU A 353 6.86 5.83 3.48
C LEU A 353 6.66 4.31 3.51
N VAL A 354 6.54 3.66 2.35
CA VAL A 354 6.40 2.20 2.26
C VAL A 354 7.68 1.48 2.69
N ALA A 355 8.84 1.96 2.22
CA ALA A 355 10.14 1.42 2.63
C ALA A 355 10.37 1.60 4.14
N ALA A 356 10.09 2.78 4.68
CA ALA A 356 10.19 3.06 6.11
C ALA A 356 9.24 2.18 6.92
N ALA A 357 8.01 1.95 6.46
CA ALA A 357 7.08 1.03 7.11
C ALA A 357 7.60 -0.41 7.13
N ALA A 358 8.23 -0.88 6.05
CA ALA A 358 8.85 -2.20 6.00
C ALA A 358 10.07 -2.32 6.94
N MET A 359 10.84 -1.24 7.09
CA MET A 359 12.04 -1.22 7.91
C MET A 359 11.80 -0.77 9.36
N ALA A 360 10.62 -0.26 9.69
CA ALA A 360 10.29 0.26 11.02
C ALA A 360 10.56 -0.71 12.20
N PRO A 361 10.38 -2.05 12.06
CA PRO A 361 10.74 -2.98 13.13
C PRO A 361 12.24 -3.00 13.47
N MET A 362 13.12 -2.37 12.66
CA MET A 362 14.53 -2.19 12.98
C MET A 362 14.80 -1.05 13.97
N VAL A 363 13.84 -0.15 14.20
CA VAL A 363 14.05 1.02 15.08
C VAL A 363 14.51 0.63 16.49
N PRO A 364 13.92 -0.36 17.18
CA PRO A 364 14.44 -0.81 18.47
C PRO A 364 15.90 -1.29 18.40
N LEU A 365 16.28 -1.98 17.32
CA LEU A 365 17.65 -2.46 17.11
C LEU A 365 18.62 -1.29 16.91
N LEU A 366 18.23 -0.28 16.13
CA LEU A 366 19.00 0.94 15.92
C LEU A 366 19.27 1.71 17.22
N ILE A 367 18.29 1.73 18.13
CA ILE A 367 18.42 2.37 19.45
C ILE A 367 19.38 1.57 20.34
N LEU A 368 19.29 0.23 20.29
CA LEU A 368 20.08 -0.66 21.16
C LEU A 368 21.52 -0.86 20.68
N ASN A 369 21.80 -0.77 19.38
CA ASN A 369 23.13 -0.99 18.81
C ASN A 369 23.65 0.25 18.06
N ARG A 370 24.53 1.02 18.72
CA ARG A 370 25.16 2.23 18.15
C ARG A 370 26.08 1.94 16.96
N GLN A 371 26.69 0.75 16.87
CA GLN A 371 27.57 0.39 15.74
C GLN A 371 26.77 0.23 14.44
N PHE A 372 25.57 -0.36 14.53
CA PHE A 372 24.69 -0.48 13.38
C PHE A 372 24.21 0.89 12.87
N LEU A 373 23.93 1.83 13.79
CA LEU A 373 23.57 3.20 13.44
C LEU A 373 24.68 3.88 12.61
N SER A 374 25.95 3.72 13.00
CA SER A 374 27.07 4.31 12.24
C SER A 374 27.20 3.73 10.82
N LEU A 375 26.97 2.43 10.63
CA LEU A 375 27.02 1.80 9.30
C LEU A 375 25.90 2.32 8.39
N LEU A 376 24.70 2.51 8.95
CA LEU A 376 23.55 3.01 8.19
C LEU A 376 23.75 4.49 7.81
N LEU A 377 24.30 5.31 8.72
CA LEU A 377 24.63 6.70 8.43
C LEU A 377 25.72 6.82 7.35
N GLN A 378 26.73 5.96 7.36
CA GLN A 378 27.75 5.91 6.30
C GLN A 378 27.12 5.55 4.95
N LEU A 379 26.24 4.54 4.89
CA LEU A 379 25.53 4.17 3.65
C LEU A 379 24.66 5.30 3.11
N VAL A 380 23.95 6.04 3.98
CA VAL A 380 23.13 7.18 3.56
C VAL A 380 24.00 8.31 3.01
N GLN A 381 25.17 8.56 3.59
CA GLN A 381 26.14 9.53 3.05
C GLN A 381 26.71 9.14 1.69
N TYR A 382 26.79 7.84 1.37
CA TYR A 382 27.21 7.38 0.04
C TYR A 382 26.08 7.41 -1.01
N LEU A 383 24.82 7.48 -0.58
CA LEU A 383 23.64 7.45 -1.46
C LEU A 383 23.00 8.84 -1.71
N LEU A 384 23.28 9.81 -0.85
CA LEU A 384 22.97 11.23 -1.03
C LEU A 384 24.08 11.92 -1.81
#